data_AF-A0A1H1EC35-F1
#
_entry.id   AF-A0A1H1EC35-F1
#
_cell.length_a   1.000
_cell.length_b   1.000
_cell.length_c   1.000
_cell.angle_alpha   90.00
_cell.angle_beta   90.00
_cell.angle_gamma   90.00
#
_symmetry.space_group_name_H-M   'P 1'
#
loop_
_entity.id
_entity.type
_entity.pdbx_description
1 polymer ?
#
loop_
_entity_poly.entity_id
_entity_poly.type
_entity_poly.pdbx_seq_one_letter_code
_entity_poly.pdbx_strand_id
1 'polypeptide(L)'
;MVILPSLSLPTDELRRITGVRNYEERMLFLLLTLREPGVRVIYLSTEPVDPEIVEYYLGFLDDPESARSRLHMVDLGGGRDVEPLTRAVLERPDVIARLRELTGPDAWLVPFVVSEDEQRLSQALSIPIYGPPLHLAGLGSKTGARVAGEAAGVPMARGFADLWSLPEVEQAARALAPANRLMVKLNDGYSGLGNALVSTLAGVPLTESPTSFSSAEETWASFAEKISQRGAVVEEFIEERPLHSPSALARITPGGRWDIVATHDQVLGGPNSDVYLGCTFPARDEYRAVVTQSAAAISRVLAERGVIGLFGMDFFATRSGDGYRALLCEINLRIGGTTHPFGAALLTTGGSYDAATGTLVAEGRRKYYTATDNCSSSWLRGRTPGDVVRLLDALGLGFDRTRRTGNVLHLMGAIPRYGKVGFTSIGDSREEASELHEATVKALSG
;
A
#
# COMPACT_ATOMS: atom_id res chain seq x y z
N MET A 1 19.11 -4.52 -8.37
CA MET A 1 17.97 -4.51 -7.44
C MET A 1 17.20 -5.83 -7.57
N VAL A 2 16.93 -6.50 -6.45
CA VAL A 2 16.07 -7.69 -6.39
C VAL A 2 14.71 -7.26 -5.86
N ILE A 3 13.67 -7.34 -6.67
CA ILE A 3 12.30 -6.99 -6.31
C ILE A 3 11.63 -8.25 -5.77
N LEU A 4 11.16 -8.18 -4.53
CA LEU A 4 10.53 -9.28 -3.82
C LEU A 4 9.11 -8.88 -3.41
N PRO A 5 8.11 -9.13 -4.26
CA PRO A 5 6.74 -8.72 -3.98
C PRO A 5 6.00 -9.70 -3.05
N SER A 6 6.71 -10.32 -2.10
CA SER A 6 6.14 -11.29 -1.17
C SER A 6 5.17 -10.64 -0.20
N LEU A 7 3.94 -11.15 -0.18
CA LEU A 7 2.91 -10.74 0.77
C LEU A 7 3.10 -11.51 2.09
N SER A 8 4.19 -11.23 2.80
CA SER A 8 4.50 -11.80 4.12
C SER A 8 3.63 -11.13 5.21
N LEU A 9 2.31 -11.31 5.07
CA LEU A 9 1.24 -10.74 5.89
C LEU A 9 0.32 -11.86 6.44
N PRO A 10 -0.55 -11.58 7.43
CA PRO A 10 -1.51 -12.55 7.96
C PRO A 10 -2.34 -13.25 6.87
N THR A 11 -2.14 -14.57 6.74
CA THR A 11 -2.70 -15.37 5.63
C THR A 11 -4.22 -15.52 5.69
N ASP A 12 -4.81 -15.48 6.89
CA ASP A 12 -6.26 -15.54 7.08
C ASP A 12 -6.96 -14.29 6.49
N GLU A 13 -6.31 -13.14 6.57
CA GLU A 13 -6.77 -11.89 5.96
C GLU A 13 -6.56 -11.89 4.45
N LEU A 14 -5.41 -12.38 3.96
CA LEU A 14 -5.07 -12.37 2.53
C LEU A 14 -6.04 -13.26 1.71
N ARG A 15 -6.50 -14.38 2.29
CA ARG A 15 -7.50 -15.28 1.66
C ARG A 15 -8.83 -14.60 1.32
N ARG A 16 -9.13 -13.46 1.95
CA ARG A 16 -10.36 -12.70 1.72
C ARG A 16 -10.28 -11.80 0.48
N ILE A 17 -9.09 -11.63 -0.10
CA ILE A 17 -8.85 -10.76 -1.24
C ILE A 17 -8.93 -11.58 -2.54
N THR A 18 -9.90 -11.25 -3.39
CA THR A 18 -10.01 -11.85 -4.72
C THR A 18 -8.81 -11.45 -5.59
N GLY A 19 -8.12 -12.46 -6.13
CA GLY A 19 -6.95 -12.28 -6.98
C GLY A 19 -5.70 -11.80 -6.22
N VAL A 20 -5.60 -12.09 -4.91
CA VAL A 20 -4.50 -11.62 -4.05
C VAL A 20 -3.12 -11.98 -4.59
N ARG A 21 -2.97 -13.14 -5.27
CA ARG A 21 -1.71 -13.55 -5.90
C ARG A 21 -1.20 -12.52 -6.92
N ASN A 22 -2.10 -11.93 -7.70
CA ASN A 22 -1.73 -10.91 -8.68
C ASN A 22 -1.28 -9.60 -8.03
N TYR A 23 -1.42 -9.41 -6.71
CA TYR A 23 -0.85 -8.25 -6.04
C TYR A 23 0.67 -8.24 -6.09
N GLU A 24 1.31 -9.37 -6.41
CA GLU A 24 2.73 -9.37 -6.76
C GLU A 24 3.01 -8.33 -7.86
N GLU A 25 2.13 -8.21 -8.86
CA GLU A 25 2.25 -7.27 -9.99
C GLU A 25 2.18 -5.79 -9.59
N ARG A 26 1.78 -5.45 -8.35
CA ARG A 26 1.81 -4.06 -7.85
C ARG A 26 3.21 -3.48 -7.80
N MET A 27 4.25 -4.31 -7.80
CA MET A 27 5.64 -3.84 -7.81
C MET A 27 6.24 -3.78 -9.21
N LEU A 28 5.52 -4.13 -10.28
CA LEU A 28 6.02 -4.07 -11.66
C LEU A 28 6.35 -2.64 -12.12
N PHE A 29 5.80 -1.60 -11.48
CA PHE A 29 6.22 -0.22 -11.76
C PHE A 29 7.74 -0.03 -11.54
N LEU A 30 8.38 -0.83 -10.70
CA LEU A 30 9.82 -0.77 -10.49
C LEU A 30 10.62 -1.25 -11.70
N LEU A 31 10.01 -1.93 -12.68
CA LEU A 31 10.67 -2.22 -13.96
C LEU A 31 11.03 -0.92 -14.69
N LEU A 32 10.29 0.17 -14.47
CA LEU A 32 10.55 1.47 -15.07
C LEU A 32 11.86 2.12 -14.56
N THR A 33 12.44 1.60 -13.48
CA THR A 33 13.80 1.99 -13.03
C THR A 33 14.90 1.57 -13.99
N LEU A 34 14.61 0.62 -14.91
CA LEU A 34 15.52 0.24 -15.99
C LEU A 34 15.81 1.39 -16.97
N ARG A 35 15.08 2.52 -16.89
CA ARG A 35 15.48 3.75 -17.59
C ARG A 35 16.91 4.20 -17.26
N GLU A 36 17.36 3.90 -16.05
CA GLU A 36 18.73 4.16 -15.62
C GLU A 36 19.66 3.07 -16.19
N PRO A 37 20.64 3.40 -17.05
CA PRO A 37 21.47 2.40 -17.74
C PRO A 37 22.27 1.49 -16.79
N GLY A 38 22.63 2.00 -15.61
CA GLY A 38 23.37 1.25 -14.58
C GLY A 38 22.51 0.30 -13.73
N VAL A 39 21.18 0.37 -13.85
CA VAL A 39 20.27 -0.45 -13.04
C VAL A 39 20.04 -1.80 -13.71
N ARG A 40 20.17 -2.87 -12.93
CA ARG A 40 19.71 -4.23 -13.28
C ARG A 40 18.59 -4.63 -12.35
N VAL A 41 17.55 -5.25 -12.89
CA VAL A 41 16.36 -5.65 -12.14
C VAL A 41 16.22 -7.16 -12.18
N ILE A 42 16.09 -7.77 -11.01
CA ILE A 42 15.69 -9.16 -10.84
C ILE A 42 14.32 -9.12 -10.19
N TYR A 43 13.29 -9.61 -10.86
CA TYR A 43 11.92 -9.62 -10.36
C TYR A 43 11.52 -11.04 -9.97
N LEU A 44 11.10 -11.22 -8.72
CA LEU A 44 10.61 -12.51 -8.22
C LEU A 44 9.10 -12.58 -8.34
N SER A 45 8.58 -13.74 -8.71
CA SER A 45 7.15 -14.01 -8.68
C SER A 45 6.86 -15.47 -8.35
N THR A 46 5.67 -15.75 -7.85
CA THR A 46 5.27 -17.14 -7.59
C THR A 46 4.97 -17.88 -8.91
N GLU A 47 4.26 -17.22 -9.81
CA GLU A 47 3.92 -17.72 -11.15
C GLU A 47 4.62 -16.87 -12.23
N PRO A 48 4.84 -17.42 -13.44
CA PRO A 48 5.32 -16.62 -14.56
C PRO A 48 4.41 -15.42 -14.82
N VAL A 49 4.99 -14.21 -14.83
CA VAL A 49 4.29 -13.01 -15.29
C VAL A 49 4.13 -13.10 -16.81
N ASP A 50 2.93 -12.83 -17.31
CA ASP A 50 2.63 -12.84 -18.74
C ASP A 50 3.64 -11.95 -19.52
N PRO A 51 4.30 -12.46 -20.58
CA PRO A 51 5.21 -11.66 -21.38
C PRO A 51 4.60 -10.36 -21.91
N GLU A 52 3.30 -10.33 -22.27
CA GLU A 52 2.63 -9.10 -22.74
C GLU A 52 2.57 -8.03 -21.64
N ILE A 53 2.48 -8.44 -20.36
CA ILE A 53 2.56 -7.52 -19.22
C ILE A 53 3.96 -6.94 -19.10
N VAL A 54 5.01 -7.77 -19.26
CA VAL A 54 6.40 -7.30 -19.19
C VAL A 54 6.69 -6.32 -20.33
N GLU A 55 6.28 -6.66 -21.56
CA GLU A 55 6.44 -5.77 -22.72
C GLU A 55 5.65 -4.48 -22.58
N TYR A 56 4.47 -4.50 -21.96
CA TYR A 56 3.72 -3.28 -21.62
C TYR A 56 4.57 -2.32 -20.76
N TYR A 57 5.20 -2.82 -19.69
CA TYR A 57 6.05 -1.99 -18.83
C TYR A 57 7.34 -1.52 -19.52
N LEU A 58 8.02 -2.41 -20.24
CA LEU A 58 9.22 -2.04 -21.00
C LEU A 58 8.89 -1.03 -22.10
N GLY A 59 7.68 -1.08 -22.65
CA GLY A 59 7.18 -0.13 -23.62
C GLY A 59 7.29 1.31 -23.16
N PHE A 60 7.15 1.63 -21.86
CA PHE A 60 7.28 3.01 -21.36
C PHE A 60 8.70 3.59 -21.45
N LEU A 61 9.71 2.75 -21.68
CA LEU A 61 11.12 3.16 -21.71
C LEU A 61 11.54 3.61 -23.11
N ASP A 62 12.51 4.53 -23.16
CA ASP A 62 13.04 5.04 -24.44
C ASP A 62 13.86 3.98 -25.19
N ASP A 63 14.48 3.05 -24.46
CA ASP A 63 15.24 1.91 -25.00
C ASP A 63 14.78 0.58 -24.36
N PRO A 64 13.67 0.00 -24.84
CA PRO A 64 13.12 -1.26 -24.32
C PRO A 64 14.08 -2.44 -24.50
N GLU A 65 14.86 -2.48 -25.58
CA GLU A 65 15.79 -3.59 -25.87
C GLU A 65 16.93 -3.64 -24.84
N SER A 66 17.56 -2.49 -24.56
CA SER A 66 18.56 -2.37 -23.49
C SER A 66 17.97 -2.71 -22.14
N ALA A 67 16.76 -2.23 -21.83
CA ALA A 67 16.08 -2.55 -20.58
C ALA A 67 15.80 -4.06 -20.44
N ARG A 68 15.33 -4.71 -21.51
CA ARG A 68 15.09 -6.16 -21.57
C ARG A 68 16.37 -6.95 -21.27
N SER A 69 17.52 -6.52 -21.78
CA SER A 69 18.81 -7.20 -21.54
C SER A 69 19.27 -7.15 -20.08
N ARG A 70 18.75 -6.21 -19.29
CA ARG A 70 19.08 -5.98 -17.87
C ARG A 70 17.98 -6.43 -16.91
N LEU A 71 16.90 -7.02 -17.44
CA LEU A 71 15.77 -7.56 -16.68
C LEU A 71 15.87 -9.08 -16.57
N HIS A 72 15.76 -9.59 -15.36
CA HIS A 72 15.65 -11.01 -15.08
C HIS A 72 14.34 -11.29 -14.35
N MET A 73 13.39 -11.93 -15.02
CA MET A 73 12.19 -12.48 -14.39
C MET A 73 12.52 -13.87 -13.85
N VAL A 74 12.33 -14.10 -12.55
CA VAL A 74 12.58 -15.39 -11.88
C VAL A 74 11.31 -15.81 -11.17
N ASP A 75 10.61 -16.79 -11.73
CA ASP A 75 9.41 -17.36 -11.13
C ASP A 75 9.68 -18.73 -10.47
N LEU A 76 8.75 -19.20 -9.64
CA LEU A 76 8.84 -20.50 -8.97
C LEU A 76 8.09 -21.64 -9.69
N GLY A 77 7.41 -21.34 -10.81
CA GLY A 77 6.55 -22.28 -11.52
C GLY A 77 5.24 -22.63 -10.78
N GLY A 78 4.83 -21.81 -9.81
CA GLY A 78 3.64 -22.01 -8.99
C GLY A 78 3.95 -22.11 -7.49
N GLY A 79 2.90 -22.13 -6.66
CA GLY A 79 3.01 -22.21 -5.20
C GLY A 79 1.66 -22.40 -4.53
N ARG A 80 1.65 -22.63 -3.22
CA ARG A 80 0.39 -22.79 -2.46
C ARG A 80 -0.38 -21.49 -2.42
N ASP A 81 -1.69 -21.59 -2.19
CA ASP A 81 -2.53 -20.40 -2.11
C ASP A 81 -2.20 -19.57 -0.87
N VAL A 82 -1.92 -18.28 -1.08
CA VAL A 82 -1.61 -17.31 -0.03
C VAL A 82 -0.30 -17.60 0.75
N GLU A 83 0.55 -18.49 0.24
CA GLU A 83 1.89 -18.70 0.80
C GLU A 83 2.81 -17.51 0.46
N PRO A 84 3.55 -16.95 1.44
CA PRO A 84 4.53 -15.92 1.17
C PRO A 84 5.60 -16.40 0.18
N LEU A 85 5.79 -15.65 -0.92
CA LEU A 85 6.79 -15.93 -1.95
C LEU A 85 8.19 -16.14 -1.36
N THR A 86 8.57 -15.35 -0.36
CA THR A 86 9.88 -15.46 0.30
C THR A 86 10.11 -16.83 0.94
N ARG A 87 9.06 -17.41 1.55
CA ARG A 87 9.15 -18.74 2.15
C ARG A 87 9.37 -19.81 1.08
N ALA A 88 8.62 -19.74 0.00
CA ALA A 88 8.78 -20.65 -1.13
C ALA A 88 10.17 -20.54 -1.78
N VAL A 89 10.75 -19.34 -1.88
CA VAL A 89 12.14 -19.13 -2.33
C VAL A 89 13.14 -19.78 -1.37
N LEU A 90 12.97 -19.59 -0.06
CA LEU A 90 13.87 -20.16 0.96
C LEU A 90 13.90 -21.69 0.96
N GLU A 91 12.82 -22.34 0.51
CA GLU A 91 12.72 -23.79 0.35
C GLU A 91 13.37 -24.32 -0.94
N ARG A 92 13.89 -23.43 -1.80
CA ARG A 92 14.41 -23.75 -3.14
C ARG A 92 15.89 -23.36 -3.30
N PRO A 93 16.85 -24.23 -2.91
CA PRO A 93 18.28 -23.96 -3.03
C PRO A 93 18.75 -23.64 -4.45
N ASP A 94 18.09 -24.21 -5.46
CA ASP A 94 18.33 -23.93 -6.88
C ASP A 94 18.01 -22.47 -7.24
N VAL A 95 16.90 -21.94 -6.73
CA VAL A 95 16.52 -20.53 -6.92
C VAL A 95 17.47 -19.62 -6.19
N ILE A 96 17.85 -19.92 -4.94
CA ILE A 96 18.84 -19.14 -4.18
C ILE A 96 20.18 -19.09 -4.91
N ALA A 97 20.67 -20.23 -5.42
CA ALA A 97 21.90 -20.29 -6.21
C ALA A 97 21.80 -19.40 -7.46
N ARG A 98 20.69 -19.48 -8.18
CA ARG A 98 20.43 -18.62 -9.34
C ARG A 98 20.44 -17.13 -8.99
N LEU A 99 19.83 -16.75 -7.87
CA LEU A 99 19.82 -15.36 -7.42
C LEU A 99 21.21 -14.85 -7.04
N ARG A 100 22.07 -15.71 -6.45
CA ARG A 100 23.47 -15.37 -6.18
C ARG A 100 24.28 -15.13 -7.46
N GLU A 101 24.01 -15.89 -8.53
CA GLU A 101 24.66 -15.66 -9.83
C GLU A 101 24.24 -14.33 -10.48
N LEU A 102 22.98 -13.93 -10.32
CA LEU A 102 22.43 -12.73 -10.92
C LEU A 102 22.77 -11.45 -10.12
N THR A 103 23.05 -11.58 -8.83
CA THR A 103 23.33 -10.45 -7.94
C THR A 103 24.81 -10.08 -7.96
N GLY A 104 25.09 -8.77 -7.91
CA GLY A 104 26.43 -8.21 -7.79
C GLY A 104 26.66 -7.57 -6.42
N PRO A 105 27.85 -6.98 -6.17
CA PRO A 105 28.19 -6.37 -4.87
C PRO A 105 27.25 -5.21 -4.49
N ASP A 106 26.73 -4.49 -5.47
CA ASP A 106 25.80 -3.37 -5.27
C ASP A 106 24.33 -3.79 -5.28
N ALA A 107 24.03 -5.09 -5.15
CA ALA A 107 22.65 -5.55 -5.11
C ALA A 107 22.00 -5.25 -3.75
N TRP A 108 20.70 -4.97 -3.76
CA TRP A 108 19.86 -4.87 -2.57
C TRP A 108 18.48 -5.47 -2.87
N LEU A 109 17.80 -5.91 -1.82
CA LEU A 109 16.45 -6.44 -1.84
C LEU A 109 15.44 -5.30 -1.62
N VAL A 110 14.38 -5.27 -2.44
CA VAL A 110 13.24 -4.36 -2.27
C VAL A 110 12.01 -5.23 -2.00
N PRO A 111 11.70 -5.49 -0.73
CA PRO A 111 10.56 -6.31 -0.37
C PRO A 111 9.26 -5.48 -0.39
N PHE A 112 8.13 -6.16 -0.54
CA PHE A 112 6.83 -5.56 -0.27
C PHE A 112 6.72 -5.13 1.20
N VAL A 113 7.08 -6.03 2.13
CA VAL A 113 7.13 -5.82 3.59
C VAL A 113 8.33 -6.58 4.16
N VAL A 114 8.91 -6.10 5.26
CA VAL A 114 10.00 -6.80 5.95
C VAL A 114 9.43 -7.72 7.03
N SER A 115 9.74 -9.02 6.95
CA SER A 115 9.52 -10.00 8.01
C SER A 115 10.79 -10.82 8.28
N GLU A 116 10.71 -11.80 9.18
CA GLU A 116 11.78 -12.76 9.43
C GLU A 116 12.18 -13.53 8.17
N ASP A 117 11.23 -13.88 7.30
CA ASP A 117 11.53 -14.60 6.07
C ASP A 117 12.32 -13.70 5.09
N GLU A 118 12.00 -12.42 4.95
CA GLU A 118 12.80 -11.48 4.14
C GLU A 118 14.21 -11.29 4.71
N GLN A 119 14.34 -11.24 6.04
CA GLN A 119 15.64 -11.16 6.70
C GLN A 119 16.50 -12.40 6.44
N ARG A 120 15.90 -13.59 6.47
CA ARG A 120 16.56 -14.86 6.14
C ARG A 120 17.00 -14.91 4.69
N LEU A 121 16.16 -14.45 3.75
CA LEU A 121 16.51 -14.41 2.33
C LEU A 121 17.65 -13.41 2.07
N SER A 122 17.60 -12.23 2.69
CA SER A 122 18.68 -11.24 2.64
C SER A 122 20.02 -11.83 3.12
N GLN A 123 20.01 -12.56 4.23
CA GLN A 123 21.20 -13.25 4.74
C GLN A 123 21.69 -14.33 3.77
N ALA A 124 20.78 -15.15 3.23
CA ALA A 124 21.13 -16.19 2.26
C ALA A 124 21.77 -15.59 0.99
N LEU A 125 21.31 -14.44 0.54
CA LEU A 125 21.86 -13.75 -0.63
C LEU A 125 23.05 -12.84 -0.29
N SER A 126 23.28 -12.53 0.98
CA SER A 126 24.29 -11.57 1.45
C SER A 126 24.14 -10.18 0.82
N ILE A 127 22.88 -9.72 0.69
CA ILE A 127 22.54 -8.38 0.17
C ILE A 127 21.67 -7.62 1.18
N PRO A 128 21.83 -6.29 1.33
CA PRO A 128 21.01 -5.49 2.24
C PRO A 128 19.55 -5.40 1.79
N ILE A 129 18.67 -5.08 2.74
CA ILE A 129 17.25 -4.80 2.49
C ILE A 129 17.03 -3.28 2.42
N TYR A 130 16.33 -2.82 1.40
CA TYR A 130 15.75 -1.48 1.36
C TYR A 130 14.36 -1.51 2.01
N GLY A 131 14.35 -1.39 3.33
CA GLY A 131 13.17 -1.46 4.20
C GLY A 131 13.57 -1.28 5.67
N PRO A 132 12.61 -1.20 6.61
CA PRO A 132 12.95 -1.03 8.01
C PRO A 132 13.82 -2.20 8.50
N PRO A 133 14.82 -1.96 9.35
CA PRO A 133 15.45 -3.03 10.12
C PRO A 133 14.39 -3.88 10.82
N LEU A 134 14.53 -5.21 10.83
CA LEU A 134 13.50 -6.13 11.32
C LEU A 134 13.02 -5.79 12.75
N HIS A 135 13.93 -5.45 13.65
CA HIS A 135 13.59 -5.07 15.03
C HIS A 135 12.78 -3.76 15.14
N LEU A 136 12.72 -2.96 14.06
CA LEU A 136 11.90 -1.75 13.95
C LEU A 136 10.63 -1.96 13.13
N ALA A 137 10.45 -3.12 12.48
CA ALA A 137 9.25 -3.40 11.67
C ALA A 137 7.96 -3.28 12.50
N GLY A 138 8.02 -3.58 13.80
CA GLY A 138 6.90 -3.39 14.73
C GLY A 138 6.41 -1.95 14.87
N LEU A 139 7.18 -0.94 14.45
CA LEU A 139 6.73 0.46 14.39
C LEU A 139 5.65 0.70 13.32
N GLY A 140 5.47 -0.24 12.39
CA GLY A 140 4.37 -0.27 11.43
C GLY A 140 3.11 -1.00 11.94
N SER A 141 3.10 -1.49 13.18
CA SER A 141 1.88 -2.03 13.80
C SER A 141 0.97 -0.91 14.30
N LYS A 142 -0.29 -1.21 14.64
CA LYS A 142 -1.18 -0.22 15.28
C LYS A 142 -0.62 0.32 16.59
N THR A 143 -0.03 -0.54 17.43
CA THR A 143 0.68 -0.11 18.64
C THR A 143 1.89 0.74 18.30
N GLY A 144 2.72 0.30 17.35
CA GLY A 144 3.91 1.03 16.89
C GLY A 144 3.58 2.42 16.32
N ALA A 145 2.49 2.52 15.57
CA ALA A 145 1.98 3.77 15.03
C ALA A 145 1.62 4.75 16.14
N ARG A 146 0.97 4.28 17.23
CA ARG A 146 0.67 5.13 18.39
C ARG A 146 1.92 5.61 19.10
N VAL A 147 2.90 4.71 19.31
CA VAL A 147 4.20 5.07 19.90
C VAL A 147 4.94 6.12 19.06
N ALA A 148 4.95 5.97 17.73
CA ALA A 148 5.59 6.93 16.83
C ALA A 148 4.84 8.27 16.78
N GLY A 149 3.50 8.23 16.72
CA GLY A 149 2.64 9.42 16.73
C GLY A 149 2.77 10.23 18.01
N GLU A 150 2.77 9.58 19.18
CA GLU A 150 2.95 10.22 20.47
C GLU A 150 4.33 10.88 20.58
N ALA A 151 5.39 10.16 20.21
CA ALA A 151 6.74 10.71 20.20
C ALA A 151 6.90 11.90 19.22
N ALA A 152 6.11 11.93 18.15
CA ALA A 152 6.07 13.03 17.19
C ALA A 152 5.17 14.20 17.61
N GLY A 153 4.40 14.05 18.70
CA GLY A 153 3.39 15.03 19.10
C GLY A 153 2.22 15.15 18.12
N VAL A 154 1.97 14.12 17.30
CA VAL A 154 0.88 14.12 16.33
C VAL A 154 -0.41 13.66 17.00
N PRO A 155 -1.51 14.43 16.88
CA PRO A 155 -2.80 14.05 17.44
C PRO A 155 -3.29 12.69 16.95
N MET A 156 -3.99 11.95 17.82
CA MET A 156 -4.61 10.65 17.54
C MET A 156 -5.97 10.59 18.24
N ALA A 157 -6.83 9.65 17.83
CA ALA A 157 -7.97 9.29 18.66
C ALA A 157 -7.49 8.86 20.05
N ARG A 158 -8.21 9.27 21.10
CA ARG A 158 -7.97 8.80 22.47
C ARG A 158 -8.08 7.29 22.49
N GLY A 159 -7.14 6.63 23.16
CA GLY A 159 -7.04 5.18 23.07
C GLY A 159 -5.79 4.63 23.72
N PHE A 160 -5.79 3.32 23.90
CA PHE A 160 -4.74 2.53 24.51
C PHE A 160 -4.13 1.58 23.48
N ALA A 161 -2.87 1.25 23.66
CA ALA A 161 -2.09 0.37 22.80
C ALA A 161 -1.49 -0.79 23.61
N ASP A 162 -0.82 -1.71 22.92
CA ASP A 162 -0.08 -2.82 23.53
C ASP A 162 -0.97 -3.73 24.39
N LEU A 163 -2.17 -4.05 23.89
CA LEU A 163 -3.14 -4.89 24.58
C LEU A 163 -3.07 -6.32 24.03
N TRP A 164 -2.86 -7.31 24.90
CA TRP A 164 -2.64 -8.71 24.53
C TRP A 164 -3.69 -9.66 25.09
N SER A 165 -4.77 -9.12 25.68
CA SER A 165 -5.87 -9.93 26.16
C SER A 165 -7.19 -9.17 26.16
N LEU A 166 -8.30 -9.91 26.07
CA LEU A 166 -9.64 -9.32 26.16
C LEU A 166 -9.86 -8.55 27.49
N PRO A 167 -9.44 -9.06 28.67
CA PRO A 167 -9.54 -8.29 29.92
C PRO A 167 -8.81 -6.93 29.89
N GLU A 168 -7.63 -6.85 29.26
CA GLU A 168 -6.92 -5.58 29.07
C GLU A 168 -7.70 -4.64 28.15
N VAL A 169 -8.27 -5.16 27.05
CA VAL A 169 -9.13 -4.38 26.15
C VAL A 169 -10.37 -3.86 26.89
N GLU A 170 -11.01 -4.66 27.73
CA GLU A 170 -12.14 -4.20 28.53
C GLU A 170 -11.76 -3.13 29.56
N GLN A 171 -10.60 -3.28 30.22
CA GLN A 171 -10.10 -2.29 31.15
C GLN A 171 -9.83 -0.96 30.45
N ALA A 172 -9.17 -1.02 29.29
CA ALA A 172 -8.91 0.15 28.46
C ALA A 172 -10.22 0.80 27.99
N ALA A 173 -11.22 0.01 27.57
CA ALA A 173 -12.53 0.51 27.20
C ALA A 173 -13.25 1.22 28.35
N ARG A 174 -13.19 0.69 29.58
CA ARG A 174 -13.73 1.35 30.78
C ARG A 174 -13.04 2.70 31.04
N ALA A 175 -11.74 2.80 30.79
CA ALA A 175 -10.99 4.04 30.96
C ALA A 175 -11.32 5.10 29.89
N LEU A 176 -11.92 4.71 28.76
CA LEU A 176 -12.40 5.62 27.71
C LEU A 176 -13.83 6.14 27.94
N ALA A 177 -14.50 5.74 29.02
CA ALA A 177 -15.83 6.28 29.35
C ALA A 177 -15.80 7.83 29.46
N PRO A 178 -16.87 8.54 29.04
CA PRO A 178 -18.17 8.04 28.60
C PRO A 178 -18.28 7.81 27.07
N ALA A 179 -17.20 7.46 26.36
CA ALA A 179 -17.30 7.12 24.94
C ALA A 179 -18.29 5.98 24.71
N ASN A 180 -19.19 6.14 23.73
CA ASN A 180 -20.26 5.18 23.44
C ASN A 180 -19.92 4.22 22.29
N ARG A 181 -18.86 4.53 21.54
CA ARG A 181 -18.39 3.73 20.42
C ARG A 181 -16.87 3.66 20.41
N LEU A 182 -16.36 2.44 20.36
CA LEU A 182 -14.94 2.15 20.37
C LEU A 182 -14.57 1.34 19.14
N MET A 183 -13.35 1.54 18.65
CA MET A 183 -12.74 0.72 17.62
C MET A 183 -11.61 -0.09 18.24
N VAL A 184 -11.72 -1.42 18.22
CA VAL A 184 -10.62 -2.32 18.55
C VAL A 184 -9.94 -2.74 17.25
N LYS A 185 -8.62 -2.62 17.15
CA LYS A 185 -7.85 -2.95 15.94
C LYS A 185 -6.70 -3.89 16.28
N LEU A 186 -6.56 -4.99 15.56
CA LEU A 186 -5.39 -5.87 15.64
C LEU A 186 -4.14 -5.14 15.11
N ASN A 187 -2.99 -5.41 15.70
CA ASN A 187 -1.72 -4.70 15.41
C ASN A 187 -1.26 -4.79 13.95
N ASP A 188 -1.46 -5.93 13.32
CA ASP A 188 -0.99 -6.32 11.99
C ASP A 188 -2.14 -6.45 10.96
N GLY A 189 -3.35 -5.99 11.33
CA GLY A 189 -4.49 -5.94 10.41
C GLY A 189 -4.32 -4.86 9.34
N TYR A 190 -4.77 -5.12 8.11
CA TYR A 190 -4.64 -4.22 6.97
C TYR A 190 -5.93 -4.12 6.14
N SER A 191 -6.08 -3.02 5.38
CA SER A 191 -7.27 -2.77 4.54
C SER A 191 -8.62 -2.89 5.29
N GLY A 192 -8.64 -2.45 6.55
CA GLY A 192 -9.82 -2.53 7.41
C GLY A 192 -10.09 -3.92 8.01
N LEU A 193 -9.34 -4.96 7.62
CA LEU A 193 -9.42 -6.28 8.24
C LEU A 193 -8.79 -6.24 9.64
N GLY A 194 -9.36 -7.03 10.57
CA GLY A 194 -8.91 -7.06 11.97
C GLY A 194 -9.44 -5.93 12.84
N ASN A 195 -10.50 -5.22 12.40
CA ASN A 195 -11.18 -4.21 13.20
C ASN A 195 -12.49 -4.74 13.79
N ALA A 196 -12.86 -4.22 14.96
CA ALA A 196 -14.15 -4.43 15.61
C ALA A 196 -14.70 -3.09 16.12
N LEU A 197 -15.83 -2.67 15.58
CA LEU A 197 -16.58 -1.50 16.04
C LEU A 197 -17.55 -1.94 17.13
N VAL A 198 -17.35 -1.47 18.35
CA VAL A 198 -18.13 -1.84 19.53
C VAL A 198 -18.97 -0.66 19.99
N SER A 199 -20.28 -0.87 20.16
CA SER A 199 -21.18 0.11 20.77
C SER A 199 -21.26 -0.17 22.26
N THR A 200 -20.48 0.55 23.06
CA THR A 200 -20.30 0.27 24.49
C THR A 200 -21.55 0.64 25.29
N LEU A 201 -21.96 -0.26 26.18
CA LEU A 201 -23.07 -0.05 27.09
C LEU A 201 -22.55 0.03 28.54
N ALA A 202 -22.98 1.03 29.29
CA ALA A 202 -22.51 1.25 30.66
C ALA A 202 -22.77 0.02 31.54
N GLY A 203 -21.71 -0.52 32.18
CA GLY A 203 -21.80 -1.69 33.04
C GLY A 203 -21.93 -3.03 32.32
N VAL A 204 -21.86 -3.06 30.98
CA VAL A 204 -21.96 -4.28 30.17
C VAL A 204 -20.56 -4.64 29.63
N PRO A 205 -20.15 -5.93 29.68
CA PRO A 205 -18.93 -6.40 29.03
C PRO A 205 -18.91 -6.11 27.52
N LEU A 206 -17.71 -5.98 26.94
CA LEU A 206 -17.61 -5.73 25.49
C LEU A 206 -18.16 -6.90 24.68
N THR A 207 -18.00 -8.12 25.20
CA THR A 207 -18.47 -9.36 24.56
C THR A 207 -19.98 -9.46 24.43
N GLU A 208 -20.72 -8.74 25.27
CA GLU A 208 -22.18 -8.65 25.26
C GLU A 208 -22.68 -7.37 24.58
N SER A 209 -21.76 -6.47 24.23
CA SER A 209 -22.07 -5.20 23.57
C SER A 209 -22.28 -5.40 22.05
N PRO A 210 -23.21 -4.66 21.41
CA PRO A 210 -23.38 -4.72 19.97
C PRO A 210 -22.06 -4.43 19.25
N THR A 211 -21.59 -5.39 18.47
CA THR A 211 -20.27 -5.34 17.83
C THR A 211 -20.40 -5.68 16.34
N SER A 212 -19.77 -4.85 15.50
CA SER A 212 -19.60 -5.11 14.08
C SER A 212 -18.12 -5.43 13.82
N PHE A 213 -17.85 -6.67 13.44
CA PHE A 213 -16.52 -7.11 13.02
C PHE A 213 -16.36 -6.90 11.51
N SER A 214 -15.12 -6.69 11.05
CA SER A 214 -14.81 -6.61 9.62
C SER A 214 -15.07 -7.91 8.84
N SER A 215 -15.34 -9.02 9.53
CA SER A 215 -15.70 -10.30 8.92
C SER A 215 -16.96 -10.86 9.55
N ALA A 216 -17.87 -11.33 8.70
CA ALA A 216 -19.17 -11.87 9.11
C ALA A 216 -19.06 -13.15 9.96
N GLU A 217 -17.96 -13.89 9.85
CA GLU A 217 -17.71 -15.13 10.61
C GLU A 217 -16.96 -14.87 11.93
N GLU A 218 -16.50 -13.64 12.16
CA GLU A 218 -15.73 -13.29 13.34
C GLU A 218 -16.64 -13.17 14.57
N THR A 219 -16.17 -13.70 15.69
CA THR A 219 -16.84 -13.61 17.00
C THR A 219 -15.89 -13.02 18.02
N TRP A 220 -16.39 -12.60 19.17
CA TRP A 220 -15.52 -12.19 20.27
C TRP A 220 -14.55 -13.29 20.73
N ALA A 221 -14.95 -14.56 20.65
CA ALA A 221 -14.08 -15.68 21.01
C ALA A 221 -12.89 -15.79 20.04
N SER A 222 -13.15 -15.83 18.72
CA SER A 222 -12.09 -15.88 17.71
C SER A 222 -11.25 -14.60 17.70
N PHE A 223 -11.87 -13.45 17.96
CA PHE A 223 -11.17 -12.17 18.01
C PHE A 223 -10.28 -12.04 19.25
N ALA A 224 -10.70 -12.55 20.40
CA ALA A 224 -9.88 -12.60 21.62
C ALA A 224 -8.66 -13.50 21.45
N GLU A 225 -8.81 -14.63 20.75
CA GLU A 225 -7.66 -15.48 20.37
C GLU A 225 -6.66 -14.69 19.51
N LYS A 226 -7.15 -13.96 18.50
CA LYS A 226 -6.30 -13.09 17.67
C LYS A 226 -5.63 -11.98 18.47
N ILE A 227 -6.34 -11.34 19.42
CA ILE A 227 -5.75 -10.35 20.32
C ILE A 227 -4.58 -10.97 21.10
N SER A 228 -4.72 -12.20 21.60
CA SER A 228 -3.65 -12.86 22.36
C SER A 228 -2.40 -13.20 21.54
N GLN A 229 -2.57 -13.39 20.23
CA GLN A 229 -1.48 -13.76 19.32
C GLN A 229 -0.81 -12.55 18.67
N ARG A 230 -1.60 -11.51 18.37
CA ARG A 230 -1.21 -10.40 17.49
C ARG A 230 -1.13 -9.07 18.25
N GLY A 231 -1.79 -8.97 19.39
CA GLY A 231 -1.99 -7.73 20.14
C GLY A 231 -2.96 -6.78 19.44
N ALA A 232 -3.43 -5.78 20.17
CA ALA A 232 -4.43 -4.83 19.71
C ALA A 232 -4.25 -3.43 20.30
N VAL A 233 -4.94 -2.49 19.67
CA VAL A 233 -5.23 -1.15 20.22
C VAL A 233 -6.74 -0.99 20.38
N VAL A 234 -7.16 -0.16 21.33
CA VAL A 234 -8.55 0.32 21.42
C VAL A 234 -8.57 1.83 21.41
N GLU A 235 -9.44 2.41 20.59
CA GLU A 235 -9.56 3.86 20.44
C GLU A 235 -11.03 4.29 20.40
N GLU A 236 -11.28 5.56 20.76
CA GLU A 236 -12.58 6.20 20.55
C GLU A 236 -12.90 6.26 19.06
N PHE A 237 -14.12 5.88 18.70
CA PHE A 237 -14.59 6.01 17.33
C PHE A 237 -14.83 7.49 16.99
N ILE A 238 -14.21 7.98 15.92
CA ILE A 238 -14.32 9.39 15.49
C ILE A 238 -15.70 9.63 14.86
N GLU A 239 -16.55 10.34 15.59
CA GLU A 239 -17.91 10.67 15.15
C GLU A 239 -18.00 12.01 14.42
N GLU A 240 -16.99 12.87 14.55
CA GLU A 240 -17.01 14.20 13.94
C GLU A 240 -17.14 14.12 12.42
N ARG A 241 -17.95 15.00 11.85
CA ARG A 241 -18.16 15.13 10.39
C ARG A 241 -18.04 16.61 9.97
N PRO A 242 -17.56 16.90 8.74
CA PRO A 242 -17.06 15.95 7.74
C PRO A 242 -15.75 15.28 8.21
N LEU A 243 -15.61 14.01 7.84
CA LEU A 243 -14.44 13.17 8.09
C LEU A 243 -13.85 12.79 6.74
N HIS A 244 -12.58 13.11 6.52
CA HIS A 244 -11.84 12.67 5.33
C HIS A 244 -10.72 11.73 5.74
N SER A 245 -10.30 10.86 4.81
CA SER A 245 -9.26 9.85 5.04
C SER A 245 -8.03 10.09 4.16
N PRO A 246 -7.28 11.20 4.35
CA PRO A 246 -6.04 11.39 3.62
C PRO A 246 -4.94 10.45 4.07
N SER A 247 -3.96 10.25 3.21
CA SER A 247 -2.69 9.61 3.57
C SER A 247 -1.50 10.40 3.05
N ALA A 248 -0.33 10.14 3.62
CA ALA A 248 0.94 10.66 3.15
C ALA A 248 1.89 9.50 2.88
N LEU A 249 2.67 9.61 1.81
CA LEU A 249 3.76 8.70 1.50
C LEU A 249 5.08 9.38 1.85
N ALA A 250 5.87 8.72 2.68
CA ALA A 250 7.20 9.20 3.08
C ALA A 250 8.28 8.22 2.62
N ARG A 251 9.49 8.75 2.49
CA ARG A 251 10.70 8.00 2.18
C ARG A 251 11.78 8.34 3.19
N ILE A 252 12.44 7.32 3.75
CA ILE A 252 13.70 7.48 4.48
C ILE A 252 14.81 6.74 3.74
N THR A 253 15.89 7.45 3.40
CA THR A 253 17.06 6.85 2.74
C THR A 253 17.97 6.16 3.76
N PRO A 254 18.87 5.25 3.32
CA PRO A 254 19.84 4.63 4.23
C PRO A 254 20.73 5.62 5.01
N GLY A 255 20.89 6.85 4.51
CA GLY A 255 21.61 7.92 5.20
C GLY A 255 20.79 8.69 6.24
N GLY A 256 19.55 8.26 6.53
CA GLY A 256 18.66 8.90 7.48
C GLY A 256 17.96 10.17 6.96
N ARG A 257 18.16 10.54 5.69
CA ARG A 257 17.40 11.64 5.08
C ARG A 257 15.97 11.18 4.87
N TRP A 258 15.01 12.00 5.29
CA TRP A 258 13.59 11.75 5.10
C TRP A 258 12.94 12.83 4.24
N ASP A 259 11.94 12.43 3.44
CA ASP A 259 11.14 13.31 2.60
C ASP A 259 9.67 12.84 2.61
N ILE A 260 8.71 13.77 2.55
CA ILE A 260 7.33 13.47 2.14
C ILE A 260 7.30 13.54 0.62
N VAL A 261 6.87 12.47 -0.03
CA VAL A 261 6.94 12.32 -1.49
C VAL A 261 5.57 12.34 -2.16
N ALA A 262 4.50 12.14 -1.39
CA ALA A 262 3.13 12.32 -1.87
C ALA A 262 2.15 12.49 -0.71
N THR A 263 0.99 13.06 -1.03
CA THR A 263 -0.20 13.03 -0.18
C THR A 263 -1.38 12.61 -1.03
N HIS A 264 -2.32 11.85 -0.47
CA HIS A 264 -3.46 11.31 -1.19
C HIS A 264 -4.74 11.51 -0.40
N ASP A 265 -5.86 11.50 -1.12
CA ASP A 265 -7.14 11.15 -0.52
C ASP A 265 -7.48 9.71 -0.86
N GLN A 266 -7.73 8.89 0.18
CA GLN A 266 -8.16 7.53 -0.01
C GLN A 266 -9.62 7.48 -0.46
N VAL A 267 -9.88 6.70 -1.50
CA VAL A 267 -11.24 6.37 -1.94
C VAL A 267 -11.63 5.09 -1.21
N LEU A 268 -12.54 5.22 -0.27
CA LEU A 268 -13.03 4.10 0.55
C LEU A 268 -14.45 3.71 0.15
N GLY A 269 -14.77 2.43 0.27
CA GLY A 269 -16.10 1.89 0.03
C GLY A 269 -16.41 0.69 0.92
N GLY A 270 -17.31 -0.18 0.44
CA GLY A 270 -17.86 -1.27 1.24
C GLY A 270 -18.92 -0.80 2.23
N PRO A 271 -19.58 -1.72 2.96
CA PRO A 271 -20.71 -1.40 3.83
C PRO A 271 -20.41 -0.37 4.91
N ASN A 272 -19.17 -0.34 5.40
CA ASN A 272 -18.71 0.53 6.48
C ASN A 272 -17.82 1.69 6.02
N SER A 273 -17.62 1.87 4.70
CA SER A 273 -16.70 2.88 4.13
C SER A 273 -15.25 2.76 4.63
N ASP A 274 -14.78 1.52 4.79
CA ASP A 274 -13.47 1.16 5.34
C ASP A 274 -12.63 0.26 4.40
N VAL A 275 -13.18 -0.12 3.25
CA VAL A 275 -12.47 -0.89 2.22
C VAL A 275 -11.77 0.05 1.26
N TYR A 276 -10.44 -0.06 1.16
CA TYR A 276 -9.64 0.71 0.20
C TYR A 276 -9.98 0.33 -1.25
N LEU A 277 -10.52 1.29 -2.00
CA LEU A 277 -10.81 1.13 -3.43
C LEU A 277 -9.72 1.71 -4.32
N GLY A 278 -9.05 2.76 -3.85
CA GLY A 278 -8.13 3.55 -4.64
C GLY A 278 -7.73 4.85 -3.96
N CYS A 279 -7.15 5.78 -4.72
CA CYS A 279 -6.77 7.09 -4.20
C CYS A 279 -6.81 8.18 -5.26
N THR A 280 -6.85 9.43 -4.80
CA THR A 280 -6.60 10.62 -5.65
C THR A 280 -5.37 11.37 -5.14
N PHE A 281 -4.61 11.96 -6.06
CA PHE A 281 -3.40 12.72 -5.77
C PHE A 281 -3.45 14.12 -6.43
N PRO A 282 -3.00 15.17 -5.72
CA PRO A 282 -2.63 15.16 -4.30
C PRO A 282 -3.88 15.10 -3.41
N ALA A 283 -3.70 14.96 -2.09
CA ALA A 283 -4.73 15.27 -1.11
C ALA A 283 -5.27 16.70 -1.31
N ARG A 284 -6.54 16.91 -0.96
CA ARG A 284 -7.21 18.21 -1.04
C ARG A 284 -6.47 19.34 -0.32
N ASP A 285 -6.56 20.55 -0.87
CA ASP A 285 -5.82 21.74 -0.42
C ASP A 285 -6.13 22.09 1.04
N GLU A 286 -7.37 21.87 1.48
CA GLU A 286 -7.91 22.28 2.79
C GLU A 286 -7.18 21.64 3.98
N TYR A 287 -6.64 20.43 3.81
CA TYR A 287 -5.92 19.70 4.86
C TYR A 287 -4.55 19.17 4.43
N ARG A 288 -4.16 19.28 3.16
CA ARG A 288 -2.84 18.80 2.68
C ARG A 288 -1.70 19.33 3.53
N ALA A 289 -1.71 20.62 3.86
CA ALA A 289 -0.63 21.23 4.64
C ALA A 289 -0.47 20.60 6.03
N VAL A 290 -1.58 20.41 6.78
CA VAL A 290 -1.53 19.81 8.12
C VAL A 290 -1.18 18.31 8.06
N VAL A 291 -1.65 17.59 7.03
CA VAL A 291 -1.28 16.19 6.79
C VAL A 291 0.22 16.07 6.52
N THR A 292 0.77 16.90 5.64
CA THR A 292 2.22 16.91 5.33
C THR A 292 3.06 17.25 6.57
N GLN A 293 2.62 18.21 7.39
CA GLN A 293 3.33 18.57 8.62
C GLN A 293 3.33 17.42 9.65
N SER A 294 2.19 16.78 9.89
CA SER A 294 2.09 15.61 10.78
C SER A 294 2.95 14.45 10.27
N ALA A 295 2.89 14.17 8.97
CA ALA A 295 3.70 13.14 8.32
C ALA A 295 5.20 13.42 8.44
N ALA A 296 5.63 14.67 8.28
CA ALA A 296 7.02 15.09 8.45
C ALA A 296 7.52 14.90 9.90
N ALA A 297 6.69 15.26 10.89
CA ALA A 297 7.03 15.06 12.31
C ALA A 297 7.25 13.57 12.64
N ILE A 298 6.36 12.70 12.16
CA ILE A 298 6.49 11.23 12.32
C ILE A 298 7.72 10.71 11.58
N SER A 299 7.93 11.14 10.33
CA SER A 299 9.07 10.69 9.51
C SER A 299 10.41 11.02 10.15
N ARG A 300 10.51 12.20 10.80
CA ARG A 300 11.70 12.57 11.57
C ARG A 300 11.95 11.61 12.73
N VAL A 301 10.92 11.30 13.53
CA VAL A 301 11.05 10.34 14.65
C VAL A 301 11.45 8.96 14.16
N LEU A 302 10.85 8.47 13.08
CA LEU A 302 11.19 7.17 12.51
C LEU A 302 12.62 7.15 11.93
N ALA A 303 13.05 8.23 11.29
CA ALA A 303 14.41 8.38 10.79
C ALA A 303 15.46 8.42 11.92
N GLU A 304 15.18 9.15 13.01
CA GLU A 304 16.02 9.18 14.22
C GLU A 304 16.15 7.79 14.86
N ARG A 305 15.16 6.91 14.70
CA ARG A 305 15.21 5.50 15.14
C ARG A 305 15.89 4.56 14.15
N GLY A 306 16.23 5.02 12.94
CA GLY A 306 16.90 4.20 11.91
C GLY A 306 15.97 3.43 10.98
N VAL A 307 14.69 3.81 10.87
CA VAL A 307 13.79 3.26 9.84
C VAL A 307 14.29 3.65 8.44
N ILE A 308 14.20 2.72 7.49
CA ILE A 308 14.60 2.92 6.08
C ILE A 308 13.43 2.48 5.18
N GLY A 309 13.29 3.13 4.01
CA GLY A 309 12.36 2.69 2.96
C GLY A 309 11.20 3.65 2.73
N LEU A 310 10.26 3.21 1.90
CA LEU A 310 9.00 3.90 1.61
C LEU A 310 7.90 3.36 2.52
N PHE A 311 7.07 4.26 3.06
CA PHE A 311 5.96 3.89 3.93
C PHE A 311 4.81 4.89 3.85
N GLY A 312 3.60 4.38 4.05
CA GLY A 312 2.38 5.18 4.10
C GLY A 312 2.03 5.56 5.54
N MET A 313 1.41 6.72 5.72
CA MET A 313 0.79 7.15 6.97
C MET A 313 -0.62 7.59 6.67
N ASP A 314 -1.59 7.03 7.38
CA ASP A 314 -2.99 7.31 7.17
C ASP A 314 -3.51 8.22 8.27
N PHE A 315 -4.32 9.19 7.88
CA PHE A 315 -4.85 10.20 8.78
C PHE A 315 -6.36 10.29 8.64
N PHE A 316 -7.00 10.76 9.71
CA PHE A 316 -8.33 11.33 9.64
C PHE A 316 -8.21 12.86 9.66
N ALA A 317 -8.70 13.52 8.61
CA ALA A 317 -8.83 14.97 8.59
C ALA A 317 -10.24 15.35 9.06
N THR A 318 -10.30 16.05 10.20
CA THR A 318 -11.54 16.54 10.82
C THR A 318 -11.51 18.05 10.94
N ARG A 319 -12.67 18.70 10.81
CA ARG A 319 -12.77 20.15 10.94
C ARG A 319 -12.40 20.59 12.36
N SER A 320 -11.58 21.64 12.48
CA SER A 320 -11.18 22.23 13.75
C SER A 320 -11.10 23.74 13.60
N GLY A 321 -12.06 24.46 14.20
CA GLY A 321 -12.26 25.89 13.95
C GLY A 321 -12.49 26.17 12.45
N ASP A 322 -11.72 27.12 11.90
CA ASP A 322 -11.77 27.48 10.48
C ASP A 322 -10.91 26.57 9.58
N GLY A 323 -10.19 25.60 10.16
CA GLY A 323 -9.29 24.71 9.43
C GLY A 323 -9.55 23.22 9.68
N TYR A 324 -8.50 22.43 9.52
CA TYR A 324 -8.52 20.98 9.74
C TYR A 324 -7.41 20.57 10.71
N ARG A 325 -7.68 19.51 11.47
CA ARG A 325 -6.66 18.74 12.20
C ARG A 325 -6.49 17.38 11.54
N ALA A 326 -5.25 16.89 11.46
CA ALA A 326 -4.92 15.55 11.01
C ALA A 326 -4.66 14.65 12.22
N LEU A 327 -5.51 13.64 12.42
CA LEU A 327 -5.37 12.62 13.45
C LEU A 327 -4.69 11.40 12.84
N LEU A 328 -3.53 10.97 13.34
CA LEU A 328 -2.89 9.75 12.87
C LEU A 328 -3.79 8.53 13.15
N CYS A 329 -4.02 7.71 12.13
CA CYS A 329 -4.78 6.48 12.20
C CYS A 329 -3.85 5.26 12.22
N GLU A 330 -2.93 5.17 11.26
CA GLU A 330 -1.98 4.06 11.14
C GLU A 330 -0.71 4.46 10.37
N ILE A 331 0.36 3.67 10.57
CA ILE A 331 1.60 3.76 9.81
C ILE A 331 1.81 2.40 9.14
N ASN A 332 1.99 2.40 7.83
CA ASN A 332 2.22 1.21 7.03
C ASN A 332 3.70 1.19 6.59
N LEU A 333 4.59 0.58 7.39
CA LEU A 333 6.03 0.42 7.08
C LEU A 333 6.32 -0.62 5.99
N ARG A 334 5.73 -0.41 4.82
CA ARG A 334 5.76 -1.30 3.67
C ARG A 334 5.31 -0.59 2.40
N ILE A 335 5.48 -1.25 1.25
CA ILE A 335 4.83 -0.86 0.01
C ILE A 335 3.30 -1.04 0.18
N GLY A 336 2.54 -0.01 -0.15
CA GLY A 336 1.09 0.07 0.06
C GLY A 336 0.28 0.37 -1.19
N GLY A 337 -1.04 0.52 -1.01
CA GLY A 337 -2.00 0.84 -2.08
C GLY A 337 -1.78 2.20 -2.73
N THR A 338 -1.12 3.14 -2.03
CA THR A 338 -0.77 4.47 -2.55
C THR A 338 0.67 4.54 -3.08
N THR A 339 1.51 3.53 -2.82
CA THR A 339 2.91 3.52 -3.25
C THR A 339 3.05 3.23 -4.73
N HIS A 340 2.34 2.22 -5.24
CA HIS A 340 2.46 1.83 -6.64
C HIS A 340 1.84 2.85 -7.62
N PRO A 341 0.71 3.55 -7.33
CA PRO A 341 0.22 4.61 -8.22
C PRO A 341 1.16 5.80 -8.23
N PHE A 342 1.74 6.16 -7.08
CA PHE A 342 2.78 7.18 -7.00
C PHE A 342 4.00 6.79 -7.84
N GLY A 343 4.50 5.57 -7.68
CA GLY A 343 5.65 5.05 -8.43
C GLY A 343 5.39 4.98 -9.93
N ALA A 344 4.21 4.52 -10.34
CA ALA A 344 3.77 4.52 -11.73
C ALA A 344 3.76 5.94 -12.30
N ALA A 345 3.06 6.87 -11.64
CA ALA A 345 2.99 8.26 -12.09
C ALA A 345 4.36 8.94 -12.15
N LEU A 346 5.21 8.76 -11.12
CA LEU A 346 6.55 9.33 -11.08
C LEU A 346 7.41 8.81 -12.23
N LEU A 347 7.45 7.49 -12.43
CA LEU A 347 8.38 6.87 -13.37
C LEU A 347 7.91 6.97 -14.83
N THR A 348 6.62 6.83 -15.13
CA THR A 348 6.13 6.96 -16.52
C THR A 348 6.17 8.41 -17.01
N THR A 349 5.94 9.38 -16.12
CA THR A 349 6.02 10.80 -16.48
C THR A 349 7.45 11.35 -16.46
N GLY A 350 8.37 10.72 -15.72
CA GLY A 350 9.69 11.28 -15.44
C GLY A 350 9.64 12.54 -14.58
N GLY A 351 8.53 12.76 -13.87
CA GLY A 351 8.34 13.93 -13.04
C GLY A 351 9.19 13.92 -11.78
N SER A 352 9.20 15.05 -11.09
CA SER A 352 9.78 15.21 -9.76
C SER A 352 8.74 15.76 -8.80
N TYR A 353 8.80 15.39 -7.53
CA TYR A 353 7.90 15.92 -6.51
C TYR A 353 8.33 17.32 -6.09
N ASP A 354 7.43 18.28 -6.20
CA ASP A 354 7.62 19.64 -5.70
C ASP A 354 6.91 19.79 -4.35
N ALA A 355 7.71 19.88 -3.28
CA ALA A 355 7.21 20.03 -1.93
C ALA A 355 6.48 21.37 -1.68
N ALA A 356 6.76 22.41 -2.47
CA ALA A 356 6.11 23.72 -2.30
C ALA A 356 4.64 23.67 -2.76
N THR A 357 4.37 22.96 -3.86
CA THR A 357 3.01 22.78 -4.39
C THR A 357 2.33 21.51 -3.89
N GLY A 358 3.12 20.53 -3.43
CA GLY A 358 2.65 19.21 -3.04
C GLY A 358 2.27 18.32 -4.23
N THR A 359 2.76 18.64 -5.43
CA THR A 359 2.41 17.96 -6.69
C THR A 359 3.63 17.35 -7.38
N LEU A 360 3.39 16.44 -8.33
CA LEU A 360 4.42 16.01 -9.27
C LEU A 360 4.52 17.03 -10.40
N VAL A 361 5.73 17.35 -10.84
CA VAL A 361 5.99 18.24 -11.98
C VAL A 361 6.80 17.47 -13.03
N ALA A 362 6.24 17.33 -14.22
CA ALA A 362 6.88 16.74 -15.39
C ALA A 362 6.88 17.75 -16.54
N GLU A 363 8.04 18.05 -17.09
CA GLU A 363 8.19 19.00 -18.21
C GLU A 363 7.50 20.37 -17.96
N GLY A 364 7.60 20.86 -16.72
CA GLY A 364 6.99 22.13 -16.29
C GLY A 364 5.48 22.09 -16.03
N ARG A 365 4.82 20.94 -16.23
CA ARG A 365 3.40 20.73 -15.96
C ARG A 365 3.18 19.96 -14.68
N ARG A 366 2.19 20.37 -13.89
CA ARG A 366 1.74 19.61 -12.72
C ARG A 366 1.04 18.34 -13.17
N LYS A 367 1.22 17.27 -12.41
CA LYS A 367 0.58 15.97 -12.64
C LYS A 367 -0.29 15.60 -11.45
N TYR A 368 -1.47 15.11 -11.79
CA TYR A 368 -2.50 14.62 -10.89
C TYR A 368 -2.81 13.18 -11.27
N TYR A 369 -3.33 12.39 -10.34
CA TYR A 369 -3.84 11.07 -10.70
C TYR A 369 -4.98 10.60 -9.82
N THR A 370 -5.81 9.74 -10.41
CA THR A 370 -6.80 8.91 -9.73
C THR A 370 -6.47 7.46 -10.02
N ALA A 371 -6.39 6.63 -8.98
CA ALA A 371 -5.99 5.24 -9.09
C ALA A 371 -7.00 4.31 -8.45
N THR A 372 -7.14 3.10 -8.99
CA THR A 372 -7.96 2.02 -8.44
C THR A 372 -7.24 0.68 -8.54
N ASP A 373 -7.47 -0.18 -7.56
CA ASP A 373 -7.07 -1.59 -7.58
C ASP A 373 -8.23 -2.53 -7.90
N ASN A 374 -9.44 -1.98 -8.07
CA ASN A 374 -10.68 -2.73 -7.97
C ASN A 374 -11.63 -2.48 -9.14
N CYS A 375 -11.12 -2.10 -10.32
CA CYS A 375 -11.93 -2.15 -11.52
C CYS A 375 -12.19 -3.63 -11.87
N SER A 376 -13.44 -4.06 -11.76
CA SER A 376 -13.83 -5.44 -11.95
C SER A 376 -15.12 -5.53 -12.75
N SER A 377 -15.11 -6.30 -13.83
CA SER A 377 -16.29 -6.58 -14.65
C SER A 377 -16.26 -8.02 -15.16
N SER A 378 -17.43 -8.66 -15.24
CA SER A 378 -17.56 -9.97 -15.88
C SER A 378 -17.14 -9.94 -17.35
N TRP A 379 -17.26 -8.78 -18.01
CA TRP A 379 -16.85 -8.54 -19.40
C TRP A 379 -15.34 -8.71 -19.63
N LEU A 380 -14.53 -8.53 -18.58
CA LEU A 380 -13.08 -8.68 -18.64
C LEU A 380 -12.63 -10.14 -18.54
N ARG A 381 -13.47 -11.04 -18.01
CA ARG A 381 -13.09 -12.45 -17.83
C ARG A 381 -12.84 -13.12 -19.18
N GLY A 382 -11.75 -13.86 -19.25
CA GLY A 382 -11.29 -14.54 -20.45
C GLY A 382 -10.53 -13.66 -21.46
N ARG A 383 -10.48 -12.33 -21.27
CA ARG A 383 -9.62 -11.46 -22.08
C ARG A 383 -8.16 -11.59 -21.67
N THR A 384 -7.25 -11.34 -22.60
CA THR A 384 -5.82 -11.27 -22.28
C THR A 384 -5.44 -9.85 -21.81
N PRO A 385 -4.32 -9.69 -21.08
CA PRO A 385 -3.76 -8.37 -20.78
C PRO A 385 -3.63 -7.47 -22.02
N GLY A 386 -3.08 -7.96 -23.12
CA GLY A 386 -2.92 -7.13 -24.32
C GLY A 386 -4.21 -6.82 -25.06
N ASP A 387 -5.27 -7.65 -24.95
CA ASP A 387 -6.59 -7.26 -25.47
C ASP A 387 -7.10 -5.99 -24.78
N VAL A 388 -6.91 -5.91 -23.46
CA VAL A 388 -7.31 -4.74 -22.68
C VAL A 388 -6.44 -3.52 -22.99
N VAL A 389 -5.12 -3.70 -23.12
CA VAL A 389 -4.20 -2.63 -23.55
C VAL A 389 -4.62 -2.07 -24.93
N ARG A 390 -4.78 -2.94 -25.94
CA ARG A 390 -5.19 -2.54 -27.29
C ARG A 390 -6.54 -1.84 -27.32
N LEU A 391 -7.49 -2.29 -26.49
CA LEU A 391 -8.80 -1.64 -26.35
C LEU A 391 -8.64 -0.20 -25.87
N LEU A 392 -7.86 0.03 -24.80
CA LEU A 392 -7.67 1.37 -24.25
C LEU A 392 -6.89 2.27 -25.22
N ASP A 393 -5.87 1.73 -25.90
CA ASP A 393 -5.13 2.47 -26.92
C ASP A 393 -6.02 2.89 -28.10
N ALA A 394 -6.88 1.99 -28.58
CA ALA A 394 -7.83 2.28 -29.66
C ALA A 394 -8.86 3.37 -29.28
N LEU A 395 -9.15 3.52 -27.98
CA LEU A 395 -10.03 4.55 -27.45
C LEU A 395 -9.28 5.85 -27.09
N GLY A 396 -7.97 5.92 -27.28
CA GLY A 396 -7.15 7.06 -26.87
C GLY A 396 -7.03 7.20 -25.34
N LEU A 397 -7.29 6.13 -24.60
CA LEU A 397 -7.21 6.08 -23.14
C LEU A 397 -5.86 5.54 -22.63
N GLY A 398 -5.02 5.00 -23.53
CA GLY A 398 -3.64 4.63 -23.23
C GLY A 398 -2.77 5.81 -22.78
N PHE A 399 -1.55 5.52 -22.34
CA PHE A 399 -0.61 6.56 -21.92
C PHE A 399 0.01 7.30 -23.12
N ASP A 400 -0.20 8.60 -23.21
CA ASP A 400 0.40 9.51 -24.18
C ASP A 400 1.79 9.96 -23.69
N ARG A 401 2.85 9.56 -24.40
CA ARG A 401 4.24 9.91 -24.07
C ARG A 401 4.58 11.37 -24.30
N THR A 402 3.88 12.05 -25.20
CA THR A 402 4.11 13.47 -25.50
C THR A 402 3.52 14.33 -24.39
N ARG A 403 2.28 14.01 -23.97
CA ARG A 403 1.61 14.75 -22.90
C ARG A 403 2.02 14.29 -21.51
N ARG A 404 2.57 13.07 -21.38
CA ARG A 404 2.82 12.39 -20.10
C ARG A 404 1.52 12.27 -19.29
N THR A 405 0.44 11.84 -19.95
CA THR A 405 -0.92 11.68 -19.38
C THR A 405 -1.57 10.40 -19.92
N GLY A 406 -2.66 9.93 -19.32
CA GLY A 406 -3.36 8.71 -19.71
C GLY A 406 -3.26 7.62 -18.64
N ASN A 407 -3.61 6.38 -19.00
CA ASN A 407 -3.73 5.29 -18.04
C ASN A 407 -2.50 4.37 -18.02
N VAL A 408 -2.05 4.06 -16.80
CA VAL A 408 -1.03 3.03 -16.53
C VAL A 408 -1.68 1.86 -15.81
N LEU A 409 -1.66 0.68 -16.41
CA LEU A 409 -2.33 -0.53 -15.91
C LEU A 409 -1.43 -1.34 -14.96
N HIS A 410 -2.05 -1.99 -13.97
CA HIS A 410 -1.43 -2.94 -13.06
C HIS A 410 -2.44 -4.05 -12.69
N LEU A 411 -1.97 -5.12 -12.03
CA LEU A 411 -2.79 -6.33 -11.76
C LEU A 411 -3.40 -6.95 -13.03
N MET A 412 -2.72 -6.84 -14.17
CA MET A 412 -3.25 -7.30 -15.45
C MET A 412 -3.37 -8.83 -15.51
N GLY A 413 -2.54 -9.58 -14.78
CA GLY A 413 -2.68 -11.04 -14.70
C GLY A 413 -3.96 -11.49 -13.99
N ALA A 414 -4.66 -10.59 -13.29
CA ALA A 414 -5.97 -10.89 -12.71
C ALA A 414 -7.12 -10.83 -13.73
N ILE A 415 -6.89 -10.26 -14.93
CA ILE A 415 -7.90 -10.07 -15.97
C ILE A 415 -8.51 -11.41 -16.41
N PRO A 416 -7.75 -12.42 -16.88
CA PRO A 416 -8.34 -13.58 -17.52
C PRO A 416 -9.23 -14.39 -16.57
N ARG A 417 -8.80 -14.56 -15.32
CA ARG A 417 -9.49 -15.38 -14.32
C ARG A 417 -10.57 -14.63 -13.55
N TYR A 418 -10.26 -13.42 -13.09
CA TYR A 418 -11.12 -12.70 -12.16
C TYR A 418 -11.93 -11.60 -12.84
N GLY A 419 -11.49 -11.12 -14.01
CA GLY A 419 -12.05 -9.94 -14.66
C GLY A 419 -11.74 -8.68 -13.89
N LYS A 420 -10.59 -8.65 -13.20
CA LYS A 420 -10.13 -7.58 -12.32
C LYS A 420 -8.85 -6.95 -12.88
N VAL A 421 -8.76 -5.64 -12.82
CA VAL A 421 -7.58 -4.86 -13.23
C VAL A 421 -7.46 -3.61 -12.37
N GLY A 422 -6.23 -3.17 -12.13
CA GLY A 422 -5.92 -1.88 -11.52
C GLY A 422 -5.40 -0.91 -12.57
N PHE A 423 -5.59 0.39 -12.33
CA PHE A 423 -4.94 1.41 -13.16
C PHE A 423 -4.77 2.74 -12.42
N THR A 424 -3.83 3.54 -12.91
CA THR A 424 -3.54 4.91 -12.50
C THR A 424 -3.78 5.85 -13.68
N SER A 425 -4.81 6.69 -13.58
CA SER A 425 -5.20 7.68 -14.58
C SER A 425 -4.48 9.00 -14.29
N ILE A 426 -3.55 9.42 -15.15
CA ILE A 426 -2.68 10.58 -14.94
C ILE A 426 -3.11 11.74 -15.83
N GLY A 427 -3.33 12.93 -15.27
CA GLY A 427 -3.72 14.14 -15.98
C GLY A 427 -2.89 15.38 -15.61
N ASP A 428 -3.02 16.45 -16.39
CA ASP A 428 -2.44 17.78 -16.12
C ASP A 428 -3.27 18.58 -15.09
N SER A 429 -4.46 18.10 -14.76
CA SER A 429 -5.37 18.65 -13.75
C SER A 429 -6.08 17.53 -12.98
N ARG A 430 -6.69 17.86 -11.84
CA ARG A 430 -7.51 16.90 -11.08
C ARG A 430 -8.72 16.44 -11.89
N GLU A 431 -9.32 17.38 -12.62
CA GLU A 431 -10.47 17.18 -13.48
C GLU A 431 -10.14 16.19 -14.59
N GLU A 432 -9.05 16.41 -15.34
CA GLU A 432 -8.62 15.50 -16.41
C GLU A 432 -8.30 14.10 -15.89
N ALA A 433 -7.63 13.99 -14.73
CA ALA A 433 -7.36 12.69 -14.12
C ALA A 433 -8.66 11.95 -13.73
N SER A 434 -9.68 12.67 -13.26
CA SER A 434 -11.01 12.12 -12.95
C SER A 434 -11.75 11.69 -14.22
N GLU A 435 -11.75 12.53 -15.25
CA GLU A 435 -12.40 12.24 -16.55
C GLU A 435 -11.79 11.01 -17.22
N LEU A 436 -10.44 10.91 -17.23
CA LEU A 436 -9.73 9.72 -17.72
C LEU A 436 -10.13 8.48 -16.91
N HIS A 437 -10.20 8.60 -15.58
CA HIS A 437 -10.57 7.49 -14.72
C HIS A 437 -11.98 6.98 -15.01
N GLU A 438 -12.96 7.88 -15.07
CA GLU A 438 -14.36 7.56 -15.36
C GLU A 438 -14.52 6.95 -16.76
N ALA A 439 -13.86 7.53 -17.77
CA ALA A 439 -13.88 6.99 -19.12
C ALA A 439 -13.28 5.58 -19.19
N THR A 440 -12.19 5.31 -18.48
CA THR A 440 -11.57 3.99 -18.41
C THR A 440 -12.43 3.00 -17.65
N VAL A 441 -13.02 3.36 -16.50
CA VAL A 441 -14.00 2.50 -15.81
C VAL A 441 -15.13 2.13 -16.76
N LYS A 442 -15.70 3.10 -17.48
CA LYS A 442 -16.78 2.86 -18.45
C LYS A 442 -16.35 1.91 -19.55
N ALA A 443 -15.19 2.12 -20.17
CA ALA A 443 -14.67 1.28 -21.24
C ALA A 443 -14.42 -0.18 -20.79
N LEU A 444 -14.01 -0.37 -19.53
CA LEU A 444 -13.71 -1.69 -18.97
C LEU A 444 -14.92 -2.39 -18.35
N SER A 445 -16.03 -1.68 -18.18
CA SER A 445 -17.24 -2.24 -17.58
C SER A 445 -18.13 -3.00 -18.58
N GLY A 446 -17.98 -2.76 -19.89
CA GLY A 446 -18.80 -3.34 -20.95
C GLY A 446 -19.80 -2.33 -21.49
#